data_AF-A0A7C5YE06-F1
#
_entry.id   AF-A0A7C5YE06-F1
#
_cell.length_a   1.000
_cell.length_b   1.000
_cell.length_c   1.000
_cell.angle_alpha   90.00
_cell.angle_beta   90.00
_cell.angle_gamma   90.00
#
_symmetry.space_group_name_H-M   'P 1'
#
loop_
_entity.id
_entity.type
_entity.pdbx_description
1 polymer ?
#
loop_
_entity_poly.entity_id
_entity_poly.type
_entity_poly.pdbx_seq_one_letter_code
_entity_poly.pdbx_strand_id
1 'polypeptide(L)'
;MQHADWSTLYPWLVWILTVLIGAGIAMAHAGKQLHIRRLPAIDAIEEAVGRATEMGRPMLFVPGLAGIDVPSFQAVAIAGHIAKLAARYRTRIIMPVTDTVIMTMAEQ
;
A
#
# COMPACT_ATOMS: atom_id res chain seq x y z
N MET A 1 -26.36 -39.85 -13.15
CA MET A 1 -25.65 -38.74 -13.82
C MET A 1 -24.69 -38.15 -12.80
N GLN A 2 -23.40 -38.45 -12.96
CA GLN A 2 -22.33 -38.17 -12.00
C GLN A 2 -22.26 -36.68 -11.65
N HIS A 3 -22.21 -36.40 -10.35
CA HIS A 3 -21.90 -35.07 -9.85
C HIS A 3 -20.46 -34.76 -10.24
N ALA A 4 -20.21 -33.58 -10.78
CA ALA A 4 -18.85 -33.08 -10.94
C ALA A 4 -18.23 -32.99 -9.54
N ASP A 5 -17.37 -33.96 -9.20
CA ASP A 5 -16.75 -34.04 -7.89
C ASP A 5 -15.82 -32.82 -7.73
N TRP A 6 -16.25 -31.87 -6.91
CA TRP A 6 -15.53 -30.61 -6.65
C TRP A 6 -14.07 -30.83 -6.21
N SER A 7 -13.80 -31.99 -5.60
CA SER A 7 -12.46 -32.46 -5.20
C SER A 7 -11.51 -32.69 -6.37
N THR A 8 -12.02 -33.04 -7.55
CA THR A 8 -11.21 -33.26 -8.76
C THR A 8 -11.02 -31.99 -9.58
N LEU A 9 -12.02 -31.10 -9.65
CA LEU A 9 -11.92 -29.85 -10.41
C LEU A 9 -11.04 -28.78 -9.73
N TYR A 10 -11.11 -28.68 -8.40
CA TYR A 10 -10.32 -27.73 -7.61
C TYR A 10 -8.80 -27.81 -7.86
N PRO A 11 -8.13 -28.98 -7.79
CA PRO A 11 -6.68 -29.06 -7.99
C PRO A 11 -6.26 -28.66 -9.42
N TRP A 12 -7.04 -28.99 -10.44
CA TRP A 12 -6.76 -28.56 -11.82
C TRP A 12 -6.86 -27.05 -11.96
N LEU A 13 -7.85 -26.42 -11.32
CA LEU A 13 -8.01 -24.97 -11.34
C LEU A 13 -6.85 -24.26 -10.65
N VAL A 14 -6.39 -24.78 -9.50
CA VAL A 14 -5.19 -24.29 -8.79
C VAL A 14 -3.93 -24.44 -9.64
N TRP A 15 -3.76 -25.59 -10.32
CA TRP A 15 -2.63 -25.83 -11.22
C TRP A 15 -2.61 -24.86 -12.40
N ILE A 16 -3.76 -24.64 -13.04
CA ILE A 16 -3.90 -23.70 -14.15
C ILE A 16 -3.57 -22.28 -13.69
N LEU A 17 -4.09 -21.85 -12.53
CA LEU A 17 -3.80 -20.54 -11.96
C LEU A 17 -2.32 -20.38 -11.63
N THR A 18 -1.69 -21.41 -11.06
CA THR A 18 -0.26 -21.42 -10.72
C THR A 18 0.61 -21.28 -11.97
N VAL A 19 0.30 -22.02 -13.04
CA VAL A 19 1.00 -21.93 -14.31
C VAL A 19 0.80 -20.55 -14.96
N LEU A 20 -0.40 -19.98 -14.90
CA LEU A 20 -0.69 -18.63 -15.41
C LEU A 20 0.12 -17.55 -14.69
N ILE A 21 0.13 -17.57 -13.36
CA ILE A 21 0.91 -16.62 -12.55
C ILE A 21 2.41 -16.79 -12.84
N GLY A 22 2.90 -18.04 -12.85
CA GLY A 22 4.30 -18.35 -13.14
C GLY A 22 4.74 -17.91 -14.54
N ALA A 23 3.91 -18.11 -15.55
CA ALA A 23 4.16 -17.63 -16.91
C ALA A 23 4.19 -16.10 -16.96
N GLY A 24 3.29 -15.41 -16.26
CA GLY A 24 3.30 -13.95 -16.14
C GLY A 24 4.59 -13.43 -15.51
N ILE A 25 5.06 -14.06 -14.42
CA ILE A 25 6.34 -13.72 -13.76
C ILE A 25 7.53 -13.96 -14.69
N ALA A 26 7.57 -15.10 -15.38
CA ALA A 26 8.63 -15.42 -16.33
C ALA A 26 8.67 -14.41 -17.50
N MET A 27 7.51 -14.01 -18.01
CA MET A 27 7.39 -12.98 -19.05
C MET A 27 7.84 -11.61 -18.56
N ALA A 28 7.56 -11.25 -17.31
CA ALA A 28 8.06 -10.02 -16.69
C ALA A 28 9.59 -10.03 -16.58
N HIS A 29 10.16 -11.16 -16.13
CA HIS A 29 11.61 -11.34 -16.02
C HIS A 29 12.32 -11.37 -17.37
N ALA A 30 11.67 -11.86 -18.43
CA ALA A 30 12.20 -11.87 -19.80
C ALA A 30 12.30 -10.48 -20.44
N GLY A 31 12.06 -9.40 -19.69
CA GLY A 31 12.26 -8.02 -20.14
C GLY A 31 11.09 -7.44 -20.92
N LYS A 32 9.91 -8.08 -20.91
CA LYS A 32 8.71 -7.44 -21.44
C LYS A 32 8.41 -6.22 -20.57
N GLN A 33 8.32 -5.05 -21.21
CA GLN A 33 7.95 -3.81 -20.53
C GLN A 33 6.46 -3.84 -20.16
N LEU A 34 6.16 -4.48 -19.03
CA LEU A 34 4.85 -4.40 -18.41
C LEU A 34 4.69 -2.99 -17.84
N HIS A 35 3.88 -2.18 -18.52
CA HIS A 35 3.53 -0.86 -18.02
C HIS A 35 2.53 -0.98 -16.88
N ILE A 36 3.02 -0.96 -15.64
CA ILE A 36 2.17 -0.85 -14.46
C ILE A 36 1.79 0.62 -14.33
N ARG A 37 0.52 0.94 -14.56
CA ARG A 37 -0.01 2.29 -14.35
C ARG A 37 0.17 2.68 -12.88
N ARG A 38 0.77 3.85 -12.64
CA ARG A 38 0.86 4.42 -11.29
C ARG A 38 -0.53 4.78 -10.77
N LEU A 39 -0.80 4.48 -9.49
CA LEU A 39 -2.05 4.84 -8.87
C LEU A 39 -2.09 6.37 -8.65
N PRO A 40 -3.16 7.07 -9.08
CA PRO A 40 -3.27 8.53 -8.90
C PRO A 40 -3.11 9.00 -7.45
N ALA A 41 -3.50 8.16 -6.48
CA ALA A 41 -3.34 8.46 -5.06
C ALA A 41 -1.87 8.62 -4.64
N ILE A 42 -0.95 7.87 -5.25
CA ILE A 42 0.48 7.97 -4.94
C ILE A 42 1.06 9.28 -5.48
N ASP A 43 0.67 9.67 -6.69
CA ASP A 43 1.08 10.96 -7.28
C ASP A 43 0.56 12.15 -6.44
N ALA A 44 -0.68 12.06 -5.98
CA ALA A 44 -1.28 13.10 -5.14
C ALA A 44 -0.56 13.29 -3.80
N ILE A 45 0.00 12.22 -3.22
CA ILE A 45 0.81 12.31 -1.99
C ILE A 45 2.09 13.10 -2.25
N GLU A 46 2.81 12.80 -3.33
CA GLU A 46 4.06 13.50 -3.68
C GLU A 46 3.80 14.98 -3.95
N GLU A 47 2.72 15.30 -4.67
CA GLU A 47 2.30 16.69 -4.92
C GLU A 47 1.90 17.42 -3.64
N ALA A 48 1.18 16.76 -2.72
CA ALA A 48 0.82 17.35 -1.43
C ALA A 48 2.05 17.67 -0.58
N VAL A 49 3.06 16.79 -0.56
CA VAL A 49 4.35 17.05 0.10
C VAL A 49 5.07 18.22 -0.57
N GLY A 50 5.12 18.25 -1.90
CA GLY A 50 5.71 19.36 -2.66
C GLY A 50 5.09 20.70 -2.30
N ARG A 51 3.75 20.79 -2.35
CA ARG A 51 3.01 22.01 -1.97
C ARG A 51 3.27 22.43 -0.53
N ALA A 52 3.25 21.49 0.42
CA ALA A 52 3.52 21.80 1.82
C ALA A 52 4.95 22.35 2.03
N THR A 53 5.91 21.79 1.28
CA THR A 53 7.30 22.23 1.25
C THR A 53 7.43 23.65 0.69
N GLU A 54 6.82 23.92 -0.46
CA GLU A 54 6.80 25.23 -1.11
C GLU A 54 6.12 26.30 -0.23
N MET A 55 5.05 25.93 0.49
CA MET A 55 4.36 26.82 1.42
C MET A 55 5.09 27.01 2.75
N GLY A 56 6.09 26.18 3.08
CA GLY A 56 6.75 26.19 4.38
C GLY A 56 5.83 25.87 5.56
N ARG A 57 4.73 25.12 5.32
CA ARG A 57 3.74 24.78 6.34
C ARG A 57 3.77 23.29 6.68
N PRO A 58 3.49 22.90 7.94
CA PRO A 58 3.43 21.50 8.31
C PRO A 58 2.23 20.78 7.66
N MET A 59 2.40 19.49 7.39
CA MET A 59 1.35 18.60 6.92
C MET A 59 0.62 17.94 8.07
N LEU A 60 -0.68 17.67 7.92
CA LEU A 60 -1.48 16.89 8.84
C LEU A 60 -1.82 15.54 8.21
N PHE A 61 -1.46 14.44 8.86
CA PHE A 61 -1.86 13.09 8.45
C PHE A 61 -2.64 12.42 9.58
N VAL A 62 -3.86 11.99 9.32
CA VAL A 62 -4.73 11.34 10.31
C VAL A 62 -4.88 9.86 9.93
N PRO A 63 -4.39 8.92 10.76
CA PRO A 63 -4.43 7.49 10.43
C PRO A 63 -5.83 6.87 10.55
N GLY A 64 -6.77 7.57 11.18
CA GLY A 64 -8.12 7.09 11.46
C GLY A 64 -8.56 7.42 12.88
N LEU A 65 -9.84 7.17 13.16
CA LEU A 65 -10.44 7.34 14.50
C LEU A 65 -10.71 5.99 15.21
N ALA A 66 -10.59 4.89 14.47
CA ALA A 66 -10.74 3.55 15.01
C ALA A 66 -9.48 3.14 15.80
N GLY A 67 -9.62 2.12 16.65
CA GLY A 67 -8.47 1.46 17.28
C GLY A 67 -7.69 0.62 16.26
N ILE A 68 -6.94 -0.37 16.74
CA ILE A 68 -6.16 -1.23 15.84
C ILE A 68 -7.08 -2.12 15.00
N ASP A 69 -7.18 -1.80 13.71
CA ASP A 69 -7.75 -2.64 12.68
C ASP A 69 -6.86 -2.67 11.43
N VAL A 70 -7.28 -3.41 10.40
CA VAL A 70 -6.53 -3.53 9.14
C VAL A 70 -6.34 -2.16 8.45
N PRO A 71 -7.39 -1.31 8.29
CA PRO A 71 -7.23 0.04 7.78
C PRO A 71 -6.24 0.92 8.56
N SER A 72 -6.30 0.93 9.89
CA SER A 72 -5.41 1.73 10.73
C SER A 72 -3.95 1.25 10.61
N PHE A 73 -3.71 -0.06 10.51
CA PHE A 73 -2.37 -0.59 10.24
C PHE A 73 -1.82 -0.11 8.90
N GLN A 74 -2.64 -0.16 7.84
CA GLN A 74 -2.26 0.33 6.51
C GLN A 74 -1.99 1.84 6.54
N ALA A 75 -2.79 2.60 7.28
CA ALA A 75 -2.61 4.04 7.43
C ALA A 75 -1.28 4.39 8.12
N VAL A 76 -0.87 3.64 9.15
CA VAL A 76 0.45 3.81 9.79
C VAL A 76 1.59 3.50 8.80
N ALA A 77 1.47 2.43 8.01
CA ALA A 77 2.46 2.09 6.99
C ALA A 77 2.61 3.20 5.93
N ILE A 78 1.48 3.77 5.48
CA ILE A 78 1.47 4.94 4.58
C ILE A 78 2.10 6.16 5.27
N ALA A 79 1.79 6.40 6.54
CA ALA A 79 2.38 7.49 7.31
C ALA A 79 3.90 7.41 7.33
N GLY A 80 4.47 6.21 7.52
CA GLY A 80 5.92 5.99 7.46
C GLY A 80 6.53 6.32 6.09
N HIS A 81 5.83 6.03 4.99
CA HIS A 81 6.26 6.45 3.65
C HIS A 81 6.23 7.98 3.50
N ILE A 82 5.14 8.63 3.93
CA ILE A 82 5.01 10.09 3.87
C ILE A 82 6.06 10.77 4.76
N ALA A 83 6.33 10.24 5.96
CA ALA A 83 7.34 10.76 6.88
C ALA A 83 8.74 10.73 6.28
N LYS A 84 9.11 9.62 5.60
CA LYS A 84 10.39 9.53 4.87
C LYS A 84 10.48 10.57 3.75
N LEU A 85 9.40 10.75 3.00
CA LEU A 85 9.34 11.74 1.92
C LEU A 85 9.44 13.16 2.47
N ALA A 86 8.66 13.49 3.51
CA ALA A 86 8.66 14.78 4.19
C ALA A 86 10.03 15.10 4.79
N ALA A 87 10.72 14.13 5.39
CA ALA A 87 12.08 14.28 5.90
C ALA A 87 13.08 14.65 4.79
N ARG A 88 12.95 14.07 3.59
CA ARG A 88 13.79 14.41 2.43
C ARG A 88 13.65 15.88 2.03
N TYR A 89 12.43 16.42 2.11
CA TYR A 89 12.12 17.81 1.77
C TYR A 89 12.19 18.77 2.97
N ARG A 90 12.59 18.28 4.16
CA ARG A 90 12.61 19.03 5.43
C ARG A 90 11.27 19.67 5.79
N THR A 91 10.19 18.98 5.45
CA THR A 91 8.82 19.42 5.74
C THR A 91 8.31 18.69 6.97
N ARG A 92 7.72 19.44 7.91
CA ARG A 92 7.20 18.87 9.16
C ARG A 92 5.89 18.13 8.90
N ILE A 93 5.75 16.93 9.45
CA ILE A 93 4.50 16.18 9.51
C ILE A 93 3.96 16.17 10.95
N ILE A 94 2.66 16.34 11.10
CA ILE A 94 1.93 16.24 12.36
C ILE A 94 0.95 15.08 12.20
N MET A 95 1.04 14.10 13.09
CA MET A 95 0.20 12.91 13.09
C MET A 95 -0.48 12.77 14.44
N PRO A 96 -1.68 13.33 14.63
CA PRO A 96 -2.45 13.08 15.84
C PRO A 96 -2.96 11.65 15.84
N VAL A 97 -2.89 11.00 16.98
CA VAL A 97 -3.35 9.63 17.18
C VAL A 97 -4.28 9.58 18.38
N THR A 98 -5.42 8.91 18.23
CA THR A 98 -6.45 8.79 19.28
C THR A 98 -6.27 7.55 20.15
N ASP A 99 -5.55 6.54 19.65
CA ASP A 99 -5.33 5.24 20.30
C ASP A 99 -3.86 5.09 20.71
N THR A 100 -3.60 4.64 21.94
CA THR A 100 -2.25 4.49 22.48
C THR A 100 -1.43 3.44 21.74
N VAL A 101 -2.07 2.40 21.20
CA VAL A 101 -1.34 1.37 20.46
C VAL A 101 -0.94 1.88 19.09
N ILE A 102 -1.82 2.59 18.39
CA ILE A 102 -1.44 3.25 17.12
C ILE A 102 -0.28 4.22 17.34
N MET A 103 -0.23 4.92 18.49
CA MET A 103 0.89 5.79 18.84
C MET A 103 2.20 5.01 18.93
N THR A 104 2.22 3.88 19.64
CA THR A 104 3.42 3.03 19.75
C THR A 104 3.87 2.46 18.40
N MET A 105 2.94 2.22 17.47
CA MET A 105 3.27 1.75 16.12
C MET A 105 3.80 2.86 15.23
N ALA A 106 3.32 4.09 15.39
CA ALA A 106 3.77 5.25 14.63
C ALA A 106 5.18 5.72 15.03
N GLU A 107 5.64 5.36 16.23
CA GLU A 107 6.99 5.69 16.72
C GLU A 107 8.09 4.75 16.17
N GLN A 108 7.73 3.59 15.61
CA GLN A 108 8.66 2.61 15.04
C GLN A 108 9.02 2.90 13.57
#